data_AF-A0A8D7B2H6-F1
#
_entry.id   AF-A0A8D7B2H6-F1
#
_cell.length_a   1.000
_cell.length_b   1.000
_cell.length_c   1.000
_cell.angle_alpha   90.00
_cell.angle_beta   90.00
_cell.angle_gamma   90.00
#
_symmetry.space_group_name_H-M   'P 1'
#
loop_
_entity.id
_entity.type
_entity.pdbx_description
1 polymer ?
#
loop_
_entity_poly.entity_id
_entity_poly.type
_entity_poly.pdbx_seq_one_letter_code
_entity_poly.pdbx_strand_id
1 'polypeptide(L)'
;MSRVLLLQNLVSFFLCLLLHSLTGEGVAFTFVNRCGDTIWPGVLSGSGSPRLETTGFELPAGSSRTLPAPSGWSGRFWARTGCSFDAAGRGSCATADCGSGQVECNGAGAAPPATLAEFTLDGSDGRDFYDVSLVDGYNLPMLVEAAGREGCAASGCAADLNRLCPAELKVGHGDSAACRSACGAFGRPEFCCSGEYGSPDRCRPSAYSQMFKSACPRSYSYAFDDATSTFTCAGAQGYSITFCPESSPSQKATMNPSPTTTEPVLEDGSWLASLASGDANPARRRANSFLLLLLLVLLPSAVTATLLFAFS
;
A
#
# COMPACT_ATOMS: atom_id res chain seq x y z
N MET A 1 15.75 -39.81 39.84
CA MET A 1 14.89 -39.67 38.64
C MET A 1 14.05 -38.38 38.66
N SER A 2 13.29 -38.05 39.71
CA SER A 2 12.43 -36.85 39.72
C SER A 2 13.14 -35.50 39.55
N ARG A 3 14.34 -35.30 40.11
CA ARG A 3 15.09 -34.03 39.97
C ARG A 3 15.60 -33.78 38.56
N VAL A 4 15.94 -34.84 37.82
CA VAL A 4 16.42 -34.76 36.43
C VAL A 4 15.25 -34.42 35.49
N LEU A 5 14.10 -35.06 35.69
CA LEU A 5 12.86 -34.75 34.96
C LEU A 5 12.37 -33.32 35.22
N LEU A 6 12.49 -32.82 36.46
CA LEU A 6 12.11 -31.45 36.81
C LEU A 6 13.03 -30.42 36.12
N LEU A 7 14.34 -30.67 36.12
CA LEU A 7 15.31 -29.78 35.46
C LEU A 7 15.10 -29.74 33.94
N GLN A 8 14.82 -30.89 33.33
CA GLN A 8 14.58 -30.98 31.88
C GLN A 8 13.28 -30.27 31.46
N ASN A 9 12.22 -30.35 32.26
CA ASN A 9 10.99 -29.59 32.02
C ASN A 9 11.19 -28.09 32.21
N LEU A 10 11.98 -27.66 33.21
CA LEU A 10 12.30 -26.24 33.41
C LEU A 10 13.13 -25.69 32.25
N VAL A 11 14.16 -26.40 31.80
CA VAL A 11 14.97 -25.99 30.64
C VAL A 11 14.11 -25.89 29.38
N SER A 12 13.22 -26.86 29.14
CA SER A 12 12.29 -26.80 28.00
C SER A 12 11.30 -25.64 28.10
N PHE A 13 10.81 -25.32 29.30
CA PHE A 13 9.90 -24.20 29.52
C PHE A 13 10.58 -22.85 29.31
N PHE A 14 11.81 -22.69 29.82
CA PHE A 14 12.61 -21.48 29.58
C PHE A 14 13.03 -21.36 28.12
N LEU A 15 13.36 -22.46 27.43
CA LEU A 15 13.65 -22.45 25.99
C LEU A 15 12.40 -22.08 25.16
N CYS A 16 11.21 -22.60 25.53
CA CYS A 16 9.96 -22.17 24.94
C CYS A 16 9.67 -20.68 25.20
N LEU A 17 9.81 -20.19 26.43
CA LEU A 17 9.63 -18.77 26.73
C LEU A 17 10.61 -17.88 25.96
N LEU A 18 11.88 -18.30 25.83
CA LEU A 18 12.88 -17.60 25.02
C LEU A 18 12.49 -17.53 23.54
N LEU A 19 11.95 -18.64 23.00
CA LEU A 19 11.44 -18.73 21.63
C LEU A 19 10.19 -17.87 21.40
N HIS A 20 9.30 -17.74 22.39
CA HIS A 20 8.14 -16.85 22.30
C HIS A 20 8.55 -15.37 22.38
N SER A 21 9.57 -15.03 23.18
CA SER A 21 10.10 -13.65 23.24
C SER A 21 10.89 -13.22 22.00
N LEU A 22 11.18 -14.14 21.07
CA LEU A 22 11.82 -13.85 19.78
C LEU A 22 10.82 -13.57 18.65
N THR A 23 9.51 -13.75 18.91
CA THR A 23 8.49 -13.23 17.99
C THR A 23 8.36 -11.73 18.24
N GLY A 24 9.11 -10.92 17.48
CA GLY A 24 8.88 -9.48 17.46
C GLY A 24 7.45 -9.20 17.01
N GLU A 25 6.80 -8.20 17.63
CA GLU A 25 5.51 -7.70 17.17
C GLU A 25 5.68 -7.13 15.75
N GLY A 26 5.41 -7.96 14.75
CA GLY A 26 5.43 -7.59 13.33
C GLY A 26 4.03 -7.31 12.83
N VAL A 27 3.95 -6.53 11.75
CA VAL A 27 2.69 -6.27 11.04
C VAL A 27 2.51 -7.34 9.96
N ALA A 28 1.28 -7.81 9.77
CA ALA A 28 0.97 -8.76 8.71
C ALA A 28 0.32 -8.06 7.50
N PHE A 29 0.86 -8.30 6.30
CA PHE A 29 0.25 -7.87 5.04
C PHE A 29 -0.56 -9.01 4.44
N THR A 30 -1.88 -8.81 4.28
CA THR A 30 -2.78 -9.78 3.65
C THR A 30 -3.14 -9.34 2.25
N PHE A 31 -2.60 -10.02 1.27
CA PHE A 31 -2.84 -9.82 -0.16
C PHE A 31 -4.12 -10.56 -0.54
N VAL A 32 -5.07 -9.87 -1.17
CA VAL A 32 -6.36 -10.42 -1.56
C VAL A 32 -6.57 -10.18 -3.06
N ASN A 33 -6.64 -11.25 -3.84
CA ASN A 33 -6.96 -11.15 -5.26
C ASN A 33 -8.47 -11.29 -5.45
N ARG A 34 -9.16 -10.18 -5.74
CA ARG A 34 -10.56 -10.19 -6.18
C ARG A 34 -10.72 -10.02 -7.69
N CYS A 35 -9.62 -9.94 -8.44
CA CYS A 35 -9.65 -9.90 -9.90
C CYS A 35 -10.21 -11.23 -10.46
N GLY A 36 -10.66 -11.20 -11.72
CA GLY A 36 -11.17 -12.40 -12.41
C GLY A 36 -10.08 -13.41 -12.76
N ASP A 37 -8.84 -12.95 -12.84
CA ASP A 37 -7.68 -13.74 -13.25
C ASP A 37 -6.64 -13.86 -12.13
N THR A 38 -5.72 -14.81 -12.29
CA THR A 38 -4.53 -14.92 -11.44
C THR A 38 -3.65 -13.68 -11.62
N ILE A 39 -3.11 -13.18 -10.51
CA ILE A 39 -2.11 -12.11 -10.48
C ILE A 39 -0.85 -12.61 -9.79
N TRP A 40 0.26 -11.92 -10.00
CA TRP A 40 1.52 -12.25 -9.36
C TRP A 40 2.07 -11.07 -8.57
N PRO A 41 1.73 -10.94 -7.27
CA PRO A 41 2.28 -9.89 -6.43
C PRO A 41 3.81 -9.89 -6.43
N GLY A 42 4.38 -8.69 -6.43
CA GLY A 42 5.81 -8.45 -6.25
C GLY A 42 6.05 -7.69 -4.94
N VAL A 43 7.18 -7.96 -4.32
CA VAL A 43 7.60 -7.36 -3.05
C VAL A 43 9.00 -6.80 -3.20
N LEU A 44 9.17 -5.53 -2.85
CA LEU A 44 10.49 -4.89 -2.76
C LEU A 44 10.65 -4.26 -1.38
N SER A 45 11.54 -4.82 -0.56
CA SER A 45 12.02 -4.15 0.65
C SER A 45 12.86 -2.93 0.27
N GLY A 46 12.62 -1.81 0.94
CA GLY A 46 13.38 -0.58 0.80
C GLY A 46 14.81 -0.69 1.33
N SER A 47 15.61 0.34 1.07
CA SER A 47 17.00 0.40 1.58
C SER A 47 17.02 0.30 3.10
N GLY A 48 17.88 -0.56 3.64
CA GLY A 48 18.00 -0.79 5.09
C GLY A 48 16.93 -1.71 5.68
N SER A 49 15.89 -2.07 4.94
CA SER A 49 14.87 -3.02 5.39
C SER A 49 15.25 -4.46 5.02
N PRO A 50 14.99 -5.45 5.90
CA PRO A 50 15.24 -6.86 5.59
C PRO A 50 14.32 -7.33 4.46
N ARG A 51 14.79 -8.31 3.68
CA ARG A 51 13.93 -9.03 2.72
C ARG A 51 12.85 -9.78 3.47
N LEU A 52 11.62 -9.75 2.96
CA LEU A 52 10.55 -10.64 3.44
C LEU A 52 10.79 -12.07 2.92
N GLU A 53 9.94 -13.01 3.36
CA GLU A 53 10.02 -14.44 3.00
C GLU A 53 10.05 -14.68 1.47
N THR A 54 9.38 -13.82 0.70
CA THR A 54 9.30 -13.86 -0.75
C THR A 54 9.38 -12.45 -1.33
N THR A 55 9.93 -12.34 -2.54
CA THR A 55 9.95 -11.15 -3.39
C THR A 55 8.93 -11.19 -4.52
N GLY A 56 8.23 -12.32 -4.71
CA GLY A 56 7.13 -12.43 -5.65
C GLY A 56 6.49 -13.81 -5.64
N PHE A 57 5.18 -13.87 -5.86
CA PHE A 57 4.42 -15.12 -5.78
C PHE A 57 3.19 -15.11 -6.67
N GLU A 58 2.63 -16.29 -6.95
CA GLU A 58 1.34 -16.44 -7.62
C GLU A 58 0.18 -16.28 -6.62
N LEU A 59 -0.86 -15.57 -7.04
CA LEU A 59 -2.08 -15.38 -6.25
C LEU A 59 -3.32 -15.61 -7.14
N PRO A 60 -3.91 -16.82 -7.14
CA PRO A 60 -5.09 -17.15 -7.92
C PRO A 60 -6.30 -16.26 -7.63
N ALA A 61 -7.23 -16.16 -8.57
CA ALA A 61 -8.48 -15.42 -8.41
C ALA A 61 -9.28 -15.91 -7.18
N GLY A 62 -9.77 -14.96 -6.38
CA GLY A 62 -10.53 -15.23 -5.15
C GLY A 62 -9.70 -15.72 -3.96
N SER A 63 -8.37 -15.82 -4.10
CA SER A 63 -7.48 -16.28 -3.04
C SER A 63 -6.82 -15.13 -2.27
N SER A 64 -6.24 -15.46 -1.12
CA SER A 64 -5.45 -14.54 -0.31
C SER A 64 -4.18 -15.19 0.22
N ARG A 65 -3.13 -14.40 0.43
CA ARG A 65 -1.89 -14.82 1.11
C ARG A 65 -1.48 -13.75 2.12
N THR A 66 -0.97 -14.18 3.27
CA THR A 66 -0.45 -13.26 4.30
C THR A 66 1.06 -13.38 4.37
N LEU A 67 1.76 -12.24 4.45
CA LEU A 67 3.19 -12.15 4.70
C LEU A 67 3.46 -11.32 5.95
N PRO A 68 4.21 -11.83 6.94
CA PRO A 68 4.66 -11.04 8.07
C PRO A 68 5.80 -10.09 7.65
N ALA A 69 5.81 -8.90 8.22
CA ALA A 69 6.90 -7.94 8.13
C ALA A 69 7.36 -7.52 9.53
N PRO A 70 8.67 -7.34 9.76
CA PRO A 70 9.16 -6.87 11.04
C PRO A 70 8.76 -5.40 11.29
N SER A 71 8.76 -4.97 12.55
CA SER A 71 8.64 -3.55 12.89
C SER A 71 9.74 -2.73 12.19
N GLY A 72 9.42 -1.49 11.83
CA GLY A 72 10.35 -0.63 11.10
C GLY A 72 10.53 -0.99 9.62
N TRP A 73 9.84 -2.01 9.09
CA TRP A 73 9.96 -2.36 7.68
C TRP A 73 9.42 -1.26 6.77
N SER A 74 10.18 -0.93 5.74
CA SER A 74 9.78 -0.05 4.65
C SER A 74 9.95 -0.76 3.32
N GLY A 75 9.04 -0.52 2.39
CA GLY A 75 9.08 -1.12 1.07
C GLY A 75 7.78 -0.90 0.30
N ARG A 76 7.64 -1.65 -0.78
CA ARG A 76 6.50 -1.52 -1.68
C ARG A 76 6.05 -2.86 -2.25
N PHE A 77 4.78 -2.88 -2.61
CA PHE A 77 4.09 -4.00 -3.22
C PHE A 77 3.41 -3.56 -4.52
N TRP A 78 3.28 -4.51 -5.44
CA TRP A 78 2.50 -4.34 -6.67
C TRP A 78 1.96 -5.69 -7.10
N ALA A 79 1.17 -5.72 -8.17
CA ALA A 79 0.76 -6.97 -8.81
C ALA A 79 1.07 -6.95 -10.30
N ARG A 80 1.60 -8.08 -10.79
CA ARG A 80 1.84 -8.34 -12.21
C ARG A 80 0.63 -9.04 -12.82
N THR A 81 0.34 -8.75 -14.08
CA THR A 81 -0.75 -9.39 -14.84
C THR A 81 -0.25 -9.95 -16.17
N GLY A 82 -1.00 -10.90 -16.73
CA GLY A 82 -0.66 -11.55 -18.01
C GLY A 82 0.68 -12.29 -17.95
N CYS A 83 0.96 -12.96 -16.83
CA CYS A 83 2.21 -13.68 -16.64
C CYS A 83 2.15 -15.09 -17.24
N SER A 84 3.29 -15.55 -17.75
CA SER A 84 3.49 -16.93 -18.20
C SER A 84 4.81 -17.43 -17.65
N PHE A 85 4.75 -18.31 -16.65
CA PHE A 85 5.93 -18.97 -16.07
C PHE A 85 5.94 -20.46 -16.41
N ASP A 86 7.12 -20.99 -16.74
CA ASP A 86 7.33 -22.43 -16.93
C ASP A 86 7.33 -23.18 -15.58
N ALA A 87 7.42 -24.51 -15.63
CA ALA A 87 7.45 -25.35 -14.41
C ALA A 87 8.68 -25.09 -13.51
N ALA A 88 9.72 -24.42 -14.04
CA ALA A 88 10.89 -23.99 -13.27
C ALA A 88 10.72 -22.55 -12.73
N GLY A 89 9.53 -21.95 -12.89
CA GLY A 89 9.22 -20.60 -12.42
C GLY A 89 9.83 -19.49 -13.27
N ARG A 90 10.26 -19.77 -14.50
CA ARG A 90 10.89 -18.79 -15.41
C ARG A 90 9.91 -18.27 -16.44
N GLY A 91 9.95 -16.97 -16.71
CA GLY A 91 8.96 -16.33 -17.56
C GLY A 91 8.96 -14.82 -17.45
N SER A 92 7.87 -14.22 -17.91
CA SER A 92 7.65 -12.77 -17.85
C SER A 92 6.16 -12.45 -17.73
N CYS A 93 5.88 -11.20 -17.38
CA CYS A 93 4.54 -10.63 -17.28
C CYS A 93 4.33 -9.51 -18.29
N ALA A 94 3.07 -9.27 -18.65
CA ALA A 94 2.70 -8.22 -19.59
C ALA A 94 2.71 -6.83 -18.94
N THR A 95 2.29 -6.73 -17.67
CA THR A 95 2.32 -5.49 -16.90
C THR A 95 3.08 -5.65 -15.59
N ALA A 96 3.73 -4.56 -15.14
CA ALA A 96 4.48 -4.47 -13.88
C ALA A 96 5.56 -5.55 -13.68
N ASP A 97 6.05 -6.16 -14.77
CA ASP A 97 7.10 -7.18 -14.73
C ASP A 97 8.34 -6.65 -14.01
N CYS A 98 8.99 -7.47 -13.21
CA CYS A 98 10.16 -7.04 -12.44
C CYS A 98 11.50 -7.40 -13.10
N GLY A 99 11.49 -7.94 -14.32
CA GLY A 99 12.68 -8.17 -15.13
C GLY A 99 13.62 -9.26 -14.60
N SER A 100 13.24 -9.97 -13.53
CA SER A 100 14.04 -11.06 -12.95
C SER A 100 14.03 -12.33 -13.82
N GLY A 101 13.09 -12.42 -14.77
CA GLY A 101 12.82 -13.62 -15.54
C GLY A 101 12.22 -14.76 -14.71
N GLN A 102 11.75 -14.48 -13.48
CA GLN A 102 11.26 -15.46 -12.52
C GLN A 102 10.01 -14.97 -11.78
N VAL A 103 9.30 -15.90 -11.12
CA VAL A 103 8.22 -15.54 -10.18
C VAL A 103 8.76 -14.63 -9.06
N GLU A 104 9.92 -14.95 -8.49
CA GLU A 104 10.60 -14.10 -7.51
C GLU A 104 11.23 -12.88 -8.19
N CYS A 105 11.01 -11.67 -7.64
CA CYS A 105 11.58 -10.44 -8.18
C CYS A 105 13.02 -10.18 -7.75
N ASN A 106 13.55 -10.92 -6.78
CA ASN A 106 14.97 -10.95 -6.39
C ASN A 106 15.57 -9.59 -5.99
N GLY A 107 14.73 -8.63 -5.58
CA GLY A 107 15.14 -7.27 -5.23
C GLY A 107 15.03 -6.27 -6.39
N ALA A 108 14.49 -6.67 -7.54
CA ALA A 108 14.09 -5.76 -8.60
C ALA A 108 12.69 -5.18 -8.33
N GLY A 109 12.47 -3.93 -8.77
CA GLY A 109 11.16 -3.29 -8.74
C GLY A 109 10.34 -3.57 -9.99
N ALA A 110 9.05 -3.19 -9.96
CA ALA A 110 8.19 -3.23 -11.13
C ALA A 110 8.71 -2.33 -12.27
N ALA A 111 8.61 -2.80 -13.51
CA ALA A 111 8.68 -1.95 -14.69
C ALA A 111 7.35 -1.20 -14.87
N PRO A 112 7.34 0.16 -14.88
CA PRO A 112 6.13 0.94 -15.11
C PRO A 112 5.47 0.62 -16.47
N PRO A 113 4.13 0.71 -16.57
CA PRO A 113 3.20 1.19 -15.54
C PRO A 113 2.85 0.16 -14.47
N ALA A 114 2.81 0.60 -13.21
CA ALA A 114 2.45 -0.24 -12.07
C ALA A 114 1.76 0.58 -10.97
N THR A 115 0.59 0.10 -10.52
CA THR A 115 -0.03 0.60 -9.28
C THR A 115 0.78 0.06 -8.10
N LEU A 116 1.24 0.94 -7.21
CA LEU A 116 2.09 0.57 -6.06
C LEU A 116 1.33 0.76 -4.75
N ALA A 117 1.54 -0.12 -3.78
CA ALA A 117 1.26 0.15 -2.37
C ALA A 117 2.59 0.31 -1.63
N GLU A 118 2.78 1.44 -0.97
CA GLU A 118 4.03 1.84 -0.34
C GLU A 118 3.83 1.93 1.17
N PHE A 119 4.82 1.49 1.94
CA PHE A 119 4.75 1.42 3.40
C PHE A 119 6.05 1.84 4.06
N THR A 120 5.92 2.48 5.21
CA THR A 120 6.97 2.65 6.21
C THR A 120 6.34 2.40 7.58
N LEU A 121 6.63 1.23 8.16
CA LEU A 121 6.12 0.84 9.48
C LEU A 121 6.94 1.49 10.59
N ASP A 122 6.31 1.75 11.73
CA ASP A 122 6.99 2.33 12.92
C ASP A 122 7.83 3.57 12.58
N GLY A 123 7.25 4.46 11.78
CA GLY A 123 7.85 5.72 11.35
C GLY A 123 7.81 6.80 12.43
N SER A 124 7.70 8.07 12.03
CA SER A 124 7.68 9.17 13.00
C SER A 124 6.53 9.05 14.00
N ASP A 125 6.83 9.23 15.28
CA ASP A 125 5.91 9.07 16.41
C ASP A 125 5.35 7.64 16.57
N GLY A 126 6.06 6.62 16.07
CA GLY A 126 5.62 5.21 16.14
C GLY A 126 4.39 4.93 15.28
N ARG A 127 4.18 5.73 14.23
CA ARG A 127 3.06 5.59 13.29
C ARG A 127 3.54 4.94 12.01
N ASP A 128 2.70 4.08 11.46
CA ASP A 128 2.87 3.58 10.12
C ASP A 128 2.45 4.64 9.11
N PHE A 129 3.17 4.71 8.00
CA PHE A 129 2.88 5.52 6.83
C PHE A 129 2.59 4.58 5.67
N TYR A 130 1.51 4.84 4.95
CA TYR A 130 1.14 4.04 3.79
C TYR A 130 0.36 4.84 2.77
N ASP A 131 0.46 4.38 1.54
CA ASP A 131 -0.28 4.94 0.42
C ASP A 131 -0.38 3.94 -0.74
N VAL A 132 -1.31 4.23 -1.64
CA VAL A 132 -1.34 3.67 -2.99
C VAL A 132 -0.92 4.76 -3.96
N SER A 133 0.08 4.46 -4.78
CA SER A 133 0.75 5.41 -5.66
C SER A 133 0.57 5.07 -7.13
N LEU A 134 0.19 6.11 -7.89
CA LEU A 134 0.04 6.10 -9.35
C LEU A 134 1.14 6.94 -10.04
N VAL A 135 2.19 7.30 -9.30
CA VAL A 135 3.35 8.05 -9.81
C VAL A 135 4.03 7.27 -10.94
N ASP A 136 4.12 5.95 -10.77
CA ASP A 136 4.64 5.01 -11.76
C ASP A 136 3.53 4.48 -12.70
N GLY A 137 2.39 5.15 -12.77
CA GLY A 137 1.24 4.76 -13.60
C GLY A 137 0.32 3.76 -12.91
N TYR A 138 -0.50 3.10 -13.73
CA TYR A 138 -1.57 2.23 -13.27
C TYR A 138 -1.64 0.99 -14.17
N ASN A 139 -1.79 -0.19 -13.57
CA ASN A 139 -2.10 -1.42 -14.31
C ASN A 139 -3.38 -2.11 -13.82
N LEU A 140 -3.63 -2.12 -12.51
CA LEU A 140 -4.88 -2.65 -11.94
C LEU A 140 -5.34 -1.88 -10.68
N PRO A 141 -6.63 -1.97 -10.31
CA PRO A 141 -7.16 -1.30 -9.12
C PRO A 141 -6.59 -1.91 -7.83
N MET A 142 -6.32 -1.08 -6.84
CA MET A 142 -5.73 -1.50 -5.56
C MET A 142 -6.31 -0.68 -4.41
N LEU A 143 -6.60 -1.34 -3.29
CA LEU A 143 -7.03 -0.72 -2.05
C LEU A 143 -6.21 -1.27 -0.87
N VAL A 144 -5.75 -0.37 -0.01
CA VAL A 144 -5.05 -0.66 1.25
C VAL A 144 -5.92 -0.25 2.42
N GLU A 145 -6.15 -1.17 3.35
CA GLU A 145 -6.94 -0.95 4.56
C GLU A 145 -6.20 -1.50 5.78
N ALA A 146 -6.16 -0.73 6.87
CA ALA A 146 -5.59 -1.20 8.13
C ALA A 146 -6.53 -2.23 8.79
N ALA A 147 -5.97 -3.34 9.25
CA ALA A 147 -6.69 -4.40 9.95
C ALA A 147 -6.61 -4.24 11.47
N GLY A 148 -7.70 -4.59 12.16
CA GLY A 148 -7.75 -4.63 13.63
C GLY A 148 -7.71 -3.26 14.31
N ARG A 149 -7.97 -2.17 13.56
CA ARG A 149 -8.02 -0.80 14.09
C ARG A 149 -9.04 0.06 13.36
N GLU A 150 -9.94 0.67 14.13
CA GLU A 150 -10.87 1.68 13.63
C GLU A 150 -10.18 3.05 13.49
N GLY A 151 -10.64 3.86 12.53
CA GLY A 151 -10.20 5.25 12.35
C GLY A 151 -8.99 5.47 11.43
N CYS A 152 -8.33 4.40 10.97
CA CYS A 152 -7.28 4.50 9.95
C CYS A 152 -7.93 4.54 8.56
N ALA A 153 -7.69 5.64 7.83
CA ALA A 153 -8.31 5.86 6.53
C ALA A 153 -7.68 4.95 5.46
N ALA A 154 -8.52 4.29 4.67
CA ALA A 154 -8.02 3.48 3.57
C ALA A 154 -7.29 4.33 2.52
N SER A 155 -6.34 3.74 1.80
CA SER A 155 -5.66 4.34 0.65
C SER A 155 -5.94 3.54 -0.63
N GLY A 156 -5.96 4.18 -1.79
CA GLY A 156 -6.20 3.48 -3.06
C GLY A 156 -7.47 3.85 -3.79
N CYS A 157 -7.79 3.02 -4.78
CA CYS A 157 -8.78 3.28 -5.78
C CYS A 157 -9.40 1.99 -6.31
N ALA A 158 -10.73 1.99 -6.37
CA ALA A 158 -11.49 0.90 -6.96
C ALA A 158 -11.79 1.09 -8.45
N ALA A 159 -11.71 2.34 -8.95
CA ALA A 159 -11.97 2.65 -10.34
C ALA A 159 -10.95 1.99 -11.29
N ASP A 160 -11.44 1.58 -12.45
CA ASP A 160 -10.62 1.07 -13.55
C ASP A 160 -10.09 2.24 -14.42
N LEU A 161 -8.88 2.71 -14.09
CA LEU A 161 -8.23 3.81 -14.83
C LEU A 161 -7.85 3.42 -16.27
N ASN A 162 -7.75 2.13 -16.61
CA ASN A 162 -7.45 1.73 -17.99
C ASN A 162 -8.56 2.14 -18.96
N ARG A 163 -9.80 2.21 -18.48
CA ARG A 163 -10.96 2.69 -19.26
C ARG A 163 -10.94 4.20 -19.50
N LEU A 164 -10.36 4.95 -18.56
CA LEU A 164 -10.26 6.42 -18.61
C LEU A 164 -8.92 6.90 -19.19
N CYS A 165 -7.98 5.99 -19.41
CA CYS A 165 -6.63 6.33 -19.84
C CYS A 165 -6.64 7.10 -21.17
N PRO A 166 -5.98 8.27 -21.26
CA PRO A 166 -5.77 8.98 -22.53
C PRO A 166 -4.98 8.14 -23.53
N ALA A 167 -5.24 8.31 -24.83
CA ALA A 167 -4.66 7.46 -25.87
C ALA A 167 -3.11 7.48 -25.86
N GLU A 168 -2.53 8.65 -25.57
CA GLU A 168 -1.09 8.89 -25.47
C GLU A 168 -0.43 8.25 -24.23
N LEU A 169 -1.22 7.81 -23.25
CA LEU A 169 -0.74 7.13 -22.04
C LEU A 169 -1.02 5.61 -22.06
N LYS A 170 -1.89 5.13 -22.96
CA LYS A 170 -2.27 3.72 -23.05
C LYS A 170 -1.09 2.86 -23.49
N VAL A 171 -0.95 1.72 -22.83
CA VAL A 171 -0.08 0.61 -23.26
C VAL A 171 -0.81 -0.71 -23.15
N GLY A 172 -0.42 -1.69 -23.97
CA GLY A 172 -1.06 -3.00 -24.00
C GLY A 172 -2.53 -2.96 -24.46
N HIS A 173 -3.21 -4.09 -24.35
CA HIS A 173 -4.62 -4.27 -24.71
C HIS A 173 -5.21 -5.43 -23.91
N GLY A 174 -6.55 -5.47 -23.79
CA GLY A 174 -7.24 -6.52 -23.02
C GLY A 174 -6.71 -6.59 -21.57
N ASP A 175 -6.39 -7.80 -21.11
CA ASP A 175 -5.88 -8.06 -19.75
C ASP A 175 -4.44 -7.57 -19.51
N SER A 176 -3.78 -7.12 -20.59
CA SER A 176 -2.47 -6.46 -20.56
C SER A 176 -2.57 -4.94 -20.66
N ALA A 177 -3.78 -4.38 -20.68
CA ALA A 177 -3.96 -2.92 -20.72
C ALA A 177 -3.44 -2.28 -19.44
N ALA A 178 -2.69 -1.20 -19.60
CA ALA A 178 -2.22 -0.37 -18.50
C ALA A 178 -2.11 1.09 -18.94
N CYS A 179 -1.99 2.00 -17.99
CA CYS A 179 -1.92 3.44 -18.20
C CYS A 179 -0.61 4.00 -17.62
N ARG A 180 0.24 4.57 -18.47
CA ARG A 180 1.43 5.28 -18.02
C ARG A 180 1.06 6.55 -17.25
N SER A 181 1.88 6.93 -16.29
CA SER A 181 1.88 8.31 -15.80
C SER A 181 2.47 9.24 -16.86
N ALA A 182 2.26 10.56 -16.70
CA ALA A 182 2.86 11.54 -17.60
C ALA A 182 4.40 11.50 -17.55
N CYS A 183 5.00 11.24 -16.38
CA CYS A 183 6.44 11.04 -16.29
C CYS A 183 6.89 9.83 -17.11
N GLY A 184 6.23 8.68 -16.91
CA GLY A 184 6.55 7.45 -17.64
C GLY A 184 6.33 7.53 -19.15
N ALA A 185 5.41 8.39 -19.61
CA ALA A 185 5.14 8.57 -21.03
C ALA A 185 6.07 9.59 -21.72
N PHE A 186 6.38 10.70 -21.05
CA PHE A 186 7.05 11.84 -21.70
C PHE A 186 8.45 12.13 -21.17
N GLY A 187 8.83 11.63 -19.99
CA GLY A 187 10.16 11.84 -19.39
C GLY A 187 10.51 13.31 -19.10
N ARG A 188 9.51 14.19 -19.09
CA ARG A 188 9.71 15.64 -18.93
C ARG A 188 9.91 16.01 -17.45
N PRO A 189 10.87 16.88 -17.11
CA PRO A 189 11.17 17.25 -15.71
C PRO A 189 9.96 17.71 -14.90
N GLU A 190 9.04 18.44 -15.51
CA GLU A 190 7.80 18.93 -14.90
C GLU A 190 6.79 17.83 -14.57
N PHE A 191 6.81 16.70 -15.26
CA PHE A 191 5.97 15.54 -14.95
C PHE A 191 6.66 14.59 -13.98
N CYS A 192 7.99 14.52 -14.04
CA CYS A 192 8.80 13.66 -13.19
C CYS A 192 9.26 14.34 -11.89
N CYS A 193 8.89 15.61 -11.69
CA CYS A 193 9.33 16.43 -10.57
C CYS A 193 10.84 16.37 -10.34
N SER A 194 11.61 16.57 -11.40
CA SER A 194 13.07 16.47 -11.38
C SER A 194 13.73 17.77 -11.84
N GLY A 195 15.04 17.91 -11.58
CA GLY A 195 15.79 19.11 -11.92
C GLY A 195 15.19 20.35 -11.25
N GLU A 196 14.82 21.35 -12.06
CA GLU A 196 14.19 22.58 -11.58
C GLU A 196 12.84 22.34 -10.88
N TYR A 197 12.16 21.24 -11.19
CA TYR A 197 10.86 20.87 -10.60
C TYR A 197 11.02 19.94 -9.39
N GLY A 198 12.22 19.81 -8.81
CA GLY A 198 12.52 18.92 -7.69
C GLY A 198 11.98 19.36 -6.32
N SER A 199 11.06 20.32 -6.26
CA SER A 199 10.42 20.76 -5.01
C SER A 199 8.89 20.85 -5.15
N PRO A 200 8.12 20.67 -4.07
CA PRO A 200 6.65 20.77 -4.08
C PRO A 200 6.13 22.13 -4.57
N ASP A 201 6.86 23.19 -4.30
CA ASP A 201 6.57 24.56 -4.73
C ASP A 201 6.75 24.78 -6.23
N ARG A 202 7.54 23.94 -6.90
CA ARG A 202 7.86 24.04 -8.33
C ARG A 202 7.17 22.98 -9.19
N CYS A 203 7.04 21.74 -8.72
CA CYS A 203 6.30 20.72 -9.45
C CYS A 203 4.80 20.88 -9.20
N ARG A 204 4.04 21.23 -10.24
CA ARG A 204 2.59 21.43 -10.14
C ARG A 204 1.83 20.25 -10.73
N PRO A 205 0.61 19.96 -10.23
CA PRO A 205 -0.24 18.94 -10.84
C PRO A 205 -0.49 19.26 -12.32
N SER A 206 -0.32 18.24 -13.18
CA SER A 206 -0.62 18.32 -14.61
C SER A 206 -2.07 17.90 -14.88
N ALA A 207 -2.57 18.13 -16.09
CA ALA A 207 -3.88 17.59 -16.51
C ALA A 207 -3.94 16.05 -16.37
N TYR A 208 -2.82 15.36 -16.61
CA TYR A 208 -2.75 13.90 -16.48
C TYR A 208 -2.80 13.43 -15.02
N SER A 209 -2.04 14.06 -14.11
CA SER A 209 -2.10 13.71 -12.69
C SER A 209 -3.45 14.08 -12.08
N GLN A 210 -4.05 15.19 -12.50
CA GLN A 210 -5.41 15.56 -12.07
C GLN A 210 -6.47 14.56 -12.54
N MET A 211 -6.30 13.94 -13.71
CA MET A 211 -7.19 12.87 -14.18
C MET A 211 -7.11 11.64 -13.28
N PHE A 212 -5.90 11.17 -12.95
CA PHE A 212 -5.71 10.11 -11.96
C PHE A 212 -6.30 10.49 -10.60
N LYS A 213 -6.05 11.72 -10.13
CA LYS A 213 -6.54 12.18 -8.83
C LYS A 213 -8.06 12.27 -8.76
N SER A 214 -8.71 12.72 -9.82
CA SER A 214 -10.15 12.88 -9.87
C SER A 214 -10.88 11.53 -9.77
N ALA A 215 -10.32 10.49 -10.40
CA ALA A 215 -10.85 9.13 -10.30
C ALA A 215 -10.42 8.43 -9.01
N CYS A 216 -9.23 8.75 -8.49
CA CYS A 216 -8.61 8.09 -7.34
C CYS A 216 -8.15 9.13 -6.28
N PRO A 217 -9.08 9.77 -5.56
CA PRO A 217 -8.75 10.89 -4.67
C PRO A 217 -7.89 10.50 -3.46
N ARG A 218 -7.86 9.20 -3.10
CA ARG A 218 -7.09 8.64 -1.98
C ARG A 218 -5.80 7.95 -2.43
N SER A 219 -5.29 8.29 -3.61
CA SER A 219 -4.02 7.80 -4.14
C SER A 219 -3.11 8.96 -4.53
N TYR A 220 -1.79 8.72 -4.47
CA TYR A 220 -0.82 9.63 -5.06
C TYR A 220 -0.99 9.67 -6.57
N SER A 221 -1.13 10.86 -7.12
CA SER A 221 -1.27 11.06 -8.57
C SER A 221 0.00 11.60 -9.25
N TYR A 222 0.92 12.17 -8.47
CA TYR A 222 2.25 12.64 -8.86
C TYR A 222 3.14 12.75 -7.62
N ALA A 223 4.43 13.04 -7.80
CA ALA A 223 5.44 12.87 -6.74
C ALA A 223 5.27 13.74 -5.47
N PHE A 224 4.55 14.87 -5.54
CA PHE A 224 4.34 15.77 -4.38
C PHE A 224 2.87 15.92 -4.00
N ASP A 225 2.08 14.86 -4.15
CA ASP A 225 0.66 14.81 -3.80
C ASP A 225 0.42 14.46 -2.31
N ASP A 226 1.27 14.93 -1.40
CA ASP A 226 1.30 14.45 -0.01
C ASP A 226 0.02 14.75 0.77
N ALA A 227 -0.51 15.97 0.60
CA ALA A 227 -1.57 16.53 1.44
C ALA A 227 -2.87 15.70 1.48
N THR A 228 -3.09 14.85 0.48
CA THR A 228 -4.30 14.03 0.35
C THR A 228 -4.02 12.54 0.11
N SER A 229 -2.75 12.14 0.13
CA SER A 229 -2.36 10.81 -0.35
C SER A 229 -1.46 10.03 0.61
N THR A 230 -0.82 10.68 1.59
CA THR A 230 -0.17 9.96 2.68
C THR A 230 -1.15 9.72 3.81
N PHE A 231 -1.28 8.45 4.18
CA PHE A 231 -2.11 8.02 5.29
C PHE A 231 -1.21 7.54 6.43
N THR A 232 -1.64 7.78 7.65
CA THR A 232 -0.94 7.29 8.84
C THR A 232 -1.87 6.50 9.74
N CYS A 233 -1.33 5.46 10.37
CA CYS A 233 -2.06 4.65 11.33
C CYS A 233 -1.17 4.32 12.53
N ALA A 234 -1.70 4.42 13.75
CA ALA A 234 -0.98 4.06 14.96
C ALA A 234 -1.51 2.72 15.48
N GLY A 235 -0.66 1.70 15.63
CA GLY A 235 -1.06 0.42 16.21
C GLY A 235 -2.03 -0.41 15.36
N ALA A 236 -1.81 -0.43 14.04
CA ALA A 236 -2.46 -1.42 13.17
C ALA A 236 -1.92 -2.82 13.49
N GLN A 237 -2.79 -3.84 13.45
CA GLN A 237 -2.37 -5.24 13.63
C GLN A 237 -1.90 -5.87 12.31
N GLY A 238 -2.20 -5.21 11.20
CA GLY A 238 -1.95 -5.68 9.84
C GLY A 238 -2.52 -4.72 8.81
N TYR A 239 -2.31 -5.01 7.54
CA TYR A 239 -2.93 -4.32 6.41
C TYR A 239 -3.46 -5.33 5.41
N SER A 240 -4.65 -5.07 4.87
CA SER A 240 -5.15 -5.76 3.68
C SER A 240 -4.77 -4.98 2.43
N ILE A 241 -4.18 -5.65 1.45
CA ILE A 241 -3.90 -5.13 0.12
C ILE A 241 -4.82 -5.89 -0.84
N THR A 242 -5.94 -5.26 -1.21
CA THR A 242 -6.95 -5.85 -2.07
C THR A 242 -6.78 -5.38 -3.50
N PHE A 243 -6.57 -6.32 -4.41
CA PHE A 243 -6.53 -6.10 -5.85
C PHE A 243 -7.93 -6.27 -6.45
N CYS A 244 -8.35 -5.35 -7.31
CA CYS A 244 -9.70 -5.29 -7.89
C CYS A 244 -10.82 -5.29 -6.81
N PRO A 245 -10.88 -4.32 -5.89
CA PRO A 245 -11.79 -4.36 -4.74
C PRO A 245 -13.29 -4.33 -5.11
N GLU A 246 -13.65 -3.84 -6.30
CA GLU A 246 -15.03 -3.75 -6.82
C GLU A 246 -15.50 -4.98 -7.63
N SER A 247 -14.62 -5.90 -7.99
CA SER A 247 -15.04 -7.13 -8.68
C SER A 247 -15.60 -8.15 -7.67
N SER A 248 -16.85 -7.92 -7.26
CA SER A 248 -17.68 -9.05 -6.84
C SER A 248 -17.87 -9.98 -8.04
N PRO A 249 -17.82 -11.31 -7.88
CA PRO A 249 -18.09 -12.23 -8.98
C PRO A 249 -19.53 -11.98 -9.43
N SER A 250 -19.67 -11.36 -10.60
CA SER A 250 -20.95 -11.12 -11.24
C SER A 250 -21.72 -12.44 -11.23
N GLN A 251 -22.85 -12.44 -10.54
CA GLN A 251 -23.83 -13.50 -10.71
C GLN A 251 -24.05 -13.65 -12.21
N LYS A 252 -23.87 -14.88 -12.66
CA LYS A 252 -24.17 -15.38 -14.00
C LYS A 252 -25.50 -14.76 -14.46
N ALA A 253 -25.44 -13.72 -15.27
CA ALA A 253 -26.61 -13.20 -15.97
C ALA A 253 -27.00 -14.27 -16.99
N THR A 254 -27.91 -15.14 -16.58
CA THR A 254 -28.60 -16.08 -17.44
C THR A 254 -29.24 -15.27 -18.56
N MET A 255 -28.64 -15.31 -19.75
CA MET A 255 -29.29 -14.81 -20.95
C MET A 255 -30.58 -15.61 -21.16
N ASN A 256 -31.71 -14.91 -21.27
CA ASN A 256 -32.79 -15.32 -22.15
C ASN A 256 -33.54 -14.07 -22.67
N PRO A 257 -34.13 -14.16 -23.88
CA PRO A 257 -34.20 -13.06 -24.83
C PRO A 257 -35.38 -12.11 -24.60
N SER A 258 -35.23 -10.89 -25.14
CA SER A 258 -36.23 -9.82 -25.21
C SER A 258 -37.61 -10.26 -25.73
N PRO A 259 -38.63 -9.43 -25.44
CA PRO A 259 -39.46 -8.91 -26.52
C PRO A 259 -39.63 -7.38 -26.50
N THR A 260 -39.29 -6.78 -27.64
CA THR A 260 -39.95 -5.73 -28.44
C THR A 260 -40.95 -4.74 -27.80
N THR A 261 -40.73 -3.45 -28.14
CA THR A 261 -41.63 -2.26 -28.22
C THR A 261 -42.21 -1.75 -26.88
N THR A 262 -42.13 -0.46 -26.54
CA THR A 262 -42.65 0.70 -27.28
C THR A 262 -42.06 1.99 -26.67
N GLU A 263 -41.68 2.99 -27.48
CA GLU A 263 -41.43 4.37 -27.02
C GLU A 263 -42.73 5.08 -26.57
N PRO A 264 -42.64 6.13 -25.74
CA PRO A 264 -42.69 7.49 -26.32
C PRO A 264 -41.78 8.55 -25.63
N VAL A 265 -41.15 9.38 -26.47
CA VAL A 265 -41.13 10.87 -26.50
C VAL A 265 -40.94 11.67 -25.19
N LEU A 266 -39.74 12.30 -25.11
CA LEU A 266 -39.35 13.70 -24.78
C LEU A 266 -40.18 14.59 -23.83
N GLU A 267 -39.47 15.20 -22.87
CA GLU A 267 -39.38 16.64 -22.48
C GLU A 267 -38.83 16.71 -21.03
N ASP A 268 -38.20 17.76 -20.50
CA ASP A 268 -37.30 18.82 -20.96
C ASP A 268 -36.62 19.33 -19.66
N GLY A 269 -35.50 20.05 -19.77
CA GLY A 269 -34.56 20.32 -18.68
C GLY A 269 -35.05 21.19 -17.51
N SER A 270 -34.35 21.06 -16.38
CA SER A 270 -34.17 22.12 -15.37
C SER A 270 -33.13 21.69 -14.33
N TRP A 271 -31.85 21.88 -14.63
CA TRP A 271 -30.79 21.87 -13.62
C TRP A 271 -29.88 23.06 -13.83
N LEU A 272 -30.23 24.19 -13.20
CA LEU A 272 -29.26 25.23 -12.89
C LEU A 272 -29.55 25.85 -11.52
N ALA A 273 -28.45 25.99 -10.79
CA ALA A 273 -28.13 27.00 -9.80
C ALA A 273 -28.77 26.92 -8.41
N SER A 274 -27.91 26.63 -7.43
CA SER A 274 -27.82 27.47 -6.22
C SER A 274 -26.36 27.51 -5.73
N LEU A 275 -25.68 28.60 -6.11
CA LEU A 275 -24.49 29.14 -5.44
C LEU A 275 -24.93 30.43 -4.75
N ALA A 276 -24.64 30.56 -3.45
CA ALA A 276 -24.35 31.79 -2.69
C ALA A 276 -24.31 31.40 -1.19
N SER A 277 -23.14 31.37 -0.56
CA SER A 277 -22.44 32.50 0.09
C SER A 277 -23.11 32.95 1.39
N GLY A 278 -22.33 32.94 2.49
CA GLY A 278 -22.72 33.53 3.76
C GLY A 278 -21.68 33.34 4.87
N ASP A 279 -20.80 34.33 5.01
CA ASP A 279 -19.76 34.49 6.04
C ASP A 279 -20.25 34.45 7.50
N ALA A 280 -19.38 34.04 8.42
CA ALA A 280 -19.39 34.53 9.80
C ALA A 280 -17.99 34.51 10.47
N ASN A 281 -17.49 35.74 10.65
CA ASN A 281 -16.43 36.33 11.48
C ASN A 281 -15.63 35.53 12.57
N PRO A 282 -14.44 36.07 12.94
CA PRO A 282 -13.46 35.42 13.81
C PRO A 282 -13.68 35.72 15.31
N ALA A 283 -13.44 34.72 16.16
CA ALA A 283 -13.37 34.88 17.60
C ALA A 283 -11.92 34.77 18.13
N ARG A 284 -11.64 35.69 19.04
CA ARG A 284 -10.36 36.17 19.56
C ARG A 284 -9.84 35.33 20.73
N ARG A 285 -8.51 35.13 20.74
CA ARG A 285 -7.57 34.95 21.89
C ARG A 285 -7.92 33.98 23.02
N ARG A 286 -6.97 33.09 23.30
CA ARG A 286 -6.28 33.09 24.62
C ARG A 286 -4.84 32.60 24.48
N ALA A 287 -3.92 33.48 24.87
CA ALA A 287 -2.55 33.15 25.18
C ALA A 287 -2.52 32.33 26.47
N ASN A 288 -1.65 31.33 26.54
CA ASN A 288 -1.08 30.89 27.80
C ASN A 288 0.38 30.52 27.60
N SER A 289 1.20 31.32 28.27
CA SER A 289 2.62 31.15 28.53
C SER A 289 2.83 29.88 29.34
N PHE A 290 3.75 29.01 28.92
CA PHE A 290 4.46 28.14 29.86
C PHE A 290 5.96 28.19 29.58
N LEU A 291 6.61 28.76 30.58
CA LEU A 291 8.03 28.98 30.75
C LEU A 291 8.77 27.64 30.79
N LEU A 292 9.95 27.61 30.16
CA LEU A 292 11.00 26.61 30.38
C LEU A 292 11.23 26.39 31.88
N LEU A 293 11.22 25.14 32.32
CA LEU A 293 12.05 24.70 33.44
C LEU A 293 12.90 23.51 33.00
N LEU A 294 14.16 23.82 32.75
CA LEU A 294 15.26 22.87 32.57
C LEU A 294 15.67 22.39 33.96
N LEU A 295 15.64 21.08 34.23
CA LEU A 295 16.29 20.52 35.41
C LEU A 295 16.95 19.18 35.06
N LEU A 296 18.28 19.24 35.01
CA LEU A 296 19.18 18.09 35.04
C LEU A 296 18.94 17.28 36.31
N VAL A 297 18.85 15.95 36.19
CA VAL A 297 19.16 15.05 37.30
C VAL A 297 20.09 13.95 36.79
N LEU A 298 21.27 13.92 37.40
CA LEU A 298 22.35 12.97 37.26
C LEU A 298 21.99 11.61 37.89
N LEU A 299 22.49 10.53 37.29
CA LEU A 299 22.67 9.20 37.90
C LEU A 299 23.50 9.31 39.21
N PRO A 300 23.30 8.46 40.25
CA PRO A 300 23.76 7.06 40.27
C PRO A 300 22.74 6.12 41.01
N SER A 301 22.82 4.79 41.14
CA SER A 301 23.91 3.89 41.49
C SER A 301 23.44 2.42 41.38
N ALA A 302 24.41 1.53 41.25
CA ALA A 302 24.39 0.07 41.41
C ALA A 302 23.43 -0.55 42.45
N VAL A 303 22.68 -1.58 42.04
CA VAL A 303 22.33 -2.84 42.76
C VAL A 303 21.91 -3.81 41.63
N THR A 304 22.62 -4.89 41.30
CA THR A 304 22.52 -6.21 41.95
C THR A 304 23.71 -7.10 41.51
N ALA A 305 24.71 -7.21 42.38
CA ALA A 305 25.64 -8.34 42.40
C ALA A 305 25.27 -9.20 43.60
N THR A 306 24.53 -10.28 43.38
CA THR A 306 24.42 -11.39 44.35
C THR A 306 23.87 -12.60 43.60
N LEU A 307 24.77 -13.49 43.16
CA LEU A 307 24.59 -14.95 42.96
C LEU A 307 25.73 -15.49 42.06
N LEU A 308 26.97 -15.32 42.53
CA LEU A 308 28.14 -16.06 42.03
C LEU A 308 29.02 -16.34 43.23
N PHE A 309 28.60 -17.25 44.12
CA PHE A 309 29.45 -18.00 45.08
C PHE A 309 28.58 -19.02 45.81
N ALA A 310 28.24 -20.11 45.12
CA ALA A 310 27.87 -21.37 45.75
C ALA A 310 27.99 -22.45 44.67
N PHE A 311 29.18 -23.02 44.52
CA PHE A 311 29.51 -24.41 44.16
C PHE A 311 31.02 -24.44 43.90
N SER A 312 31.76 -24.76 44.96
CA SER A 312 32.97 -25.58 44.85
C SER A 312 32.59 -27.00 44.44
#